data_AF-A0A9P4TIC2-F1
#
_entry.id   AF-A0A9P4TIC2-F1
#
_cell.length_a   1.000
_cell.length_b   1.000
_cell.length_c   1.000
_cell.angle_alpha   90.00
_cell.angle_beta   90.00
_cell.angle_gamma   90.00
#
_symmetry.space_group_name_H-M   'P 1'
#
loop_
_entity.id
_entity.type
_entity.pdbx_description
1 polymer ?
#
loop_
_entity_poly.entity_id
_entity_poly.type
_entity_poly.pdbx_seq_one_letter_code
_entity_poly.pdbx_strand_id
1 'polypeptide(L)'
;MQESLRLETSGPGKAKYKDQLMAIFSLIALATEMGNAADARCYLIDAERLVRLRGMSTKKASRRARLLHHVYTWQRIVGESTFVLYDHKNASLQNKIERTLNNHASTPVIGSCGTNYDSCGTDSDDDVEAQKDPDTGLRDIHLEDVRLWPNTLYMDIYGIPEIWLSYVSQTTRIANIMDYLEETEIQPTKKFHDCLQRKTAQLENRICSLSAQYSATGQLSPSRDKQGESITLGAAKASRAMMRALVSALLILFYRRIRKVHPFILQAHVNDVISALKDFDLAHNESGVRSPGTPWPAFIAGSEAMSKPPRDWLMKWMQEGAAHSAFNGFTTAQQVMREVWKRRDVAARNTEGNTNSSSEKIATKKRGMYSWVDVLREGNFWLMLY
;
A
#
# COMPACT_ATOMS: atom_id res chain seq x y z
N MET A 1 21.51 -15.66 -8.60
CA MET A 1 20.74 -14.50 -9.11
C MET A 1 21.62 -13.28 -9.34
N GLN A 2 22.36 -12.80 -8.33
CA GLN A 2 23.23 -11.61 -8.45
C GLN A 2 24.21 -11.70 -9.63
N GLU A 3 24.84 -12.87 -9.84
CA GLU A 3 25.73 -13.07 -11.00
C GLU A 3 24.99 -12.94 -12.34
N SER A 4 23.78 -13.49 -12.45
CA SER A 4 22.94 -13.32 -13.63
C SER A 4 22.58 -11.84 -13.88
N LEU A 5 22.29 -11.07 -12.83
CA LEU A 5 22.00 -9.63 -12.92
C LEU A 5 23.22 -8.81 -13.32
N ARG A 6 24.44 -9.18 -12.87
CA ARG A 6 25.69 -8.50 -13.26
C ARG A 6 25.99 -8.70 -14.74
N LEU A 7 25.81 -9.93 -15.22
CA LEU A 7 26.03 -10.32 -16.62
C LEU A 7 24.98 -9.72 -17.59
N GLU A 8 23.90 -9.09 -17.10
CA GLU A 8 22.91 -8.42 -17.96
C GLU A 8 23.50 -7.24 -18.76
N THR A 9 24.50 -6.56 -18.19
CA THR A 9 25.11 -5.38 -18.80
C THR A 9 26.23 -5.71 -19.79
N SER A 10 26.69 -6.97 -19.89
CA SER A 10 27.81 -7.36 -20.77
C SER A 10 27.81 -8.86 -21.12
N GLY A 11 27.88 -9.18 -22.42
CA GLY A 11 28.17 -10.54 -22.92
C GLY A 11 27.02 -11.28 -23.64
N PRO A 12 27.33 -12.38 -24.35
CA PRO A 12 26.38 -13.18 -25.14
C PRO A 12 25.53 -14.17 -24.31
N GLY A 13 25.79 -14.33 -23.01
CA GLY A 13 25.11 -15.29 -22.11
C GLY A 13 23.86 -14.78 -21.39
N LYS A 14 23.11 -13.84 -21.99
CA LYS A 14 21.99 -13.17 -21.30
C LYS A 14 20.83 -14.13 -21.08
N ALA A 15 20.39 -14.24 -19.83
CA ALA A 15 19.19 -15.00 -19.52
C ALA A 15 17.95 -14.30 -20.12
N LYS A 16 16.89 -15.09 -20.37
CA LYS A 16 15.63 -14.53 -20.88
C LYS A 16 15.03 -13.63 -19.81
N TYR A 17 14.65 -12.42 -20.20
CA TYR A 17 14.07 -11.40 -19.31
C TYR A 17 12.94 -11.94 -18.42
N LYS A 18 12.00 -12.69 -19.02
CA LYS A 18 10.84 -13.25 -18.30
C LYS A 18 11.25 -14.28 -17.26
N ASP A 19 12.29 -15.07 -17.55
CA ASP A 19 12.76 -16.13 -16.66
C ASP A 19 13.51 -15.54 -15.46
N GLN A 20 14.28 -14.46 -15.69
CA GLN A 20 14.93 -13.71 -14.60
C GLN A 20 13.91 -13.03 -13.69
N LEU A 21 12.90 -12.38 -14.26
CA LEU A 21 11.88 -11.70 -13.47
C LEU A 21 11.05 -12.71 -12.65
N MET A 22 10.73 -13.87 -13.23
CA MET A 22 10.14 -15.00 -12.51
C MET A 22 11.04 -15.48 -11.36
N ALA A 23 12.34 -15.65 -11.61
CA ALA A 23 13.30 -16.08 -10.58
C ALA A 23 13.39 -15.07 -9.43
N ILE A 24 13.36 -13.76 -9.73
CA ILE A 24 13.32 -12.71 -8.70
C ILE A 24 12.01 -12.78 -7.89
N PHE A 25 10.85 -12.97 -8.53
CA PHE A 25 9.59 -13.13 -7.80
C PHE A 25 9.57 -14.36 -6.90
N SER A 26 10.18 -15.47 -7.32
CA SER A 26 10.34 -16.65 -6.46
C SER A 26 11.22 -16.34 -5.23
N LEU A 27 12.29 -15.57 -5.41
CA LEU A 27 13.13 -15.13 -4.28
C LEU A 27 12.40 -14.16 -3.35
N ILE A 28 11.57 -13.26 -3.89
CA ILE A 28 10.72 -12.36 -3.10
C ILE A 28 9.72 -13.19 -2.28
N ALA A 29 9.03 -14.14 -2.90
CA ALA A 29 8.08 -15.02 -2.21
C ALA A 29 8.76 -15.79 -1.07
N LEU A 30 9.88 -16.44 -1.36
CA LEU A 30 10.66 -17.18 -0.36
C LEU A 30 11.13 -16.30 0.81
N ALA A 31 11.72 -15.14 0.51
CA ALA A 31 12.16 -14.20 1.54
C ALA A 31 10.98 -13.70 2.39
N THR A 32 9.82 -13.47 1.78
CA THR A 32 8.61 -13.04 2.49
C THR A 32 8.05 -14.14 3.40
N GLU A 33 8.00 -15.39 2.92
CA GLU A 33 7.60 -16.56 3.71
C GLU A 33 8.55 -16.79 4.89
N MET A 34 9.85 -16.60 4.70
CA MET A 34 10.86 -16.69 5.77
C MET A 34 10.84 -15.49 6.73
N GLY A 35 10.04 -14.45 6.47
CA GLY A 35 10.05 -13.21 7.26
C GLY A 35 11.28 -12.33 7.06
N ASN A 36 12.11 -12.61 6.05
CA ASN A 36 13.26 -11.79 5.71
C ASN A 36 12.83 -10.62 4.80
N ALA A 37 12.19 -9.63 5.41
CA ALA A 37 11.71 -8.45 4.70
C ALA A 37 12.85 -7.62 4.07
N ALA A 38 14.07 -7.73 4.62
CA ALA A 38 15.24 -7.03 4.11
C ALA A 38 15.63 -7.53 2.71
N ASP A 39 15.80 -8.85 2.57
CA ASP A 39 16.13 -9.48 1.30
C ASP A 39 14.97 -9.34 0.30
N ALA A 40 13.72 -9.51 0.74
CA ALA A 40 12.54 -9.30 -0.10
C ALA A 40 12.54 -7.91 -0.74
N ARG A 41 12.91 -6.87 0.01
CA ARG A 41 13.07 -5.50 -0.51
C ARG A 41 14.22 -5.39 -1.50
N CYS A 42 15.38 -5.95 -1.19
CA CYS A 42 16.52 -5.95 -2.12
C CYS A 42 16.13 -6.56 -3.47
N TYR A 43 15.43 -7.69 -3.45
CA TYR A 43 14.94 -8.35 -4.66
C TYR A 43 13.86 -7.52 -5.39
N LEU A 44 12.97 -6.81 -4.68
CA LEU A 44 12.03 -5.87 -5.32
C LEU A 44 12.76 -4.73 -6.04
N ILE A 45 13.82 -4.19 -5.46
CA ILE A 45 14.64 -3.14 -6.11
C ILE A 45 15.36 -3.69 -7.34
N ASP A 46 15.86 -4.93 -7.26
CA ASP A 46 16.48 -5.59 -8.41
C ASP A 46 15.47 -5.89 -9.53
N ALA A 47 14.23 -6.29 -9.18
CA ALA A 47 13.13 -6.40 -10.13
C ALA A 47 12.83 -5.05 -10.80
N GLU A 48 12.72 -3.97 -10.02
CA GLU A 48 12.48 -2.61 -10.52
C GLU A 48 13.55 -2.20 -11.54
N ARG A 49 14.82 -2.43 -11.22
CA ARG A 49 15.95 -2.17 -12.12
C ARG A 49 15.84 -2.98 -13.41
N LEU A 50 15.57 -4.29 -13.30
CA LEU A 50 15.44 -5.16 -14.47
C LEU A 50 14.26 -4.76 -15.38
N VAL A 51 13.12 -4.42 -14.78
CA VAL A 51 11.92 -3.93 -15.50
C VAL A 51 12.23 -2.64 -16.26
N ARG A 52 12.94 -1.69 -15.65
CA ARG A 52 13.34 -0.45 -16.34
C ARG A 52 14.35 -0.68 -17.44
N LEU A 53 15.36 -1.53 -17.20
CA LEU A 53 16.44 -1.76 -18.15
C LEU A 53 15.99 -2.56 -19.38
N ARG A 54 15.14 -3.59 -19.20
CA ARG A 54 14.76 -4.53 -20.29
C ARG A 54 13.28 -4.61 -20.56
N GLY A 55 12.44 -4.35 -19.56
CA GLY A 55 10.98 -4.42 -19.70
C GLY A 55 10.39 -3.34 -20.60
N MET A 56 11.10 -2.22 -20.77
CA MET A 56 10.67 -1.05 -21.54
C MET A 56 11.37 -0.90 -22.90
N SER A 57 12.17 -1.89 -23.33
CA SER A 57 12.96 -1.81 -24.57
C SER A 57 12.13 -2.06 -25.84
N THR A 58 10.90 -2.58 -25.71
CA THR A 58 10.00 -2.86 -26.83
C THR A 58 8.74 -2.01 -26.74
N LYS A 59 8.33 -1.36 -27.84
CA LYS A 59 7.10 -0.53 -27.92
C LYS A 59 5.79 -1.27 -27.55
N LYS A 60 5.80 -2.61 -27.56
CA LYS A 60 4.64 -3.44 -27.19
C LYS A 60 5.08 -4.60 -26.31
N ALA A 61 4.82 -4.52 -25.01
CA ALA A 61 5.06 -5.66 -24.11
C ALA A 61 4.07 -6.80 -24.37
N SER A 62 4.59 -8.03 -24.49
CA SER A 62 3.74 -9.24 -24.58
C SER A 62 2.84 -9.37 -23.33
N ARG A 63 1.67 -10.02 -23.44
CA ARG A 63 0.76 -10.26 -22.30
C ARG A 63 1.47 -10.87 -21.09
N ARG A 64 2.36 -11.85 -21.31
CA ARG A 64 3.17 -12.47 -20.24
C ARG A 64 4.14 -11.48 -19.58
N ALA A 65 4.72 -10.55 -20.34
CA ALA A 65 5.57 -9.50 -19.77
C ALA A 65 4.75 -8.49 -18.95
N ARG A 66 3.58 -8.06 -19.46
CA ARG A 66 2.65 -7.20 -18.72
C ARG A 66 2.19 -7.84 -17.40
N LEU A 67 1.87 -9.13 -17.42
CA LEU A 67 1.51 -9.87 -16.21
C LEU A 67 2.63 -9.78 -15.17
N LEU A 68 3.88 -10.01 -15.57
CA LEU A 68 5.03 -9.88 -14.67
C LEU A 68 5.23 -8.44 -14.18
N HIS A 69 5.04 -7.44 -15.03
CA HIS A 69 5.09 -6.03 -14.61
C HIS A 69 4.04 -5.72 -13.55
N HIS A 70 2.81 -6.18 -13.74
CA HIS A 70 1.73 -5.99 -12.78
C HIS A 70 1.94 -6.77 -11.47
N VAL A 71 2.55 -7.95 -11.53
CA VAL A 71 2.97 -8.67 -10.31
C VAL A 71 3.99 -7.84 -9.54
N TYR A 72 5.02 -7.32 -10.22
CA TYR A 72 5.98 -6.40 -9.62
C TYR A 72 5.29 -5.17 -9.01
N THR A 73 4.45 -4.48 -9.77
CA THR A 73 3.79 -3.24 -9.33
C THR A 73 2.90 -3.47 -8.12
N TRP A 74 2.17 -4.58 -8.08
CA TRP A 74 1.37 -4.97 -6.91
C TRP A 74 2.23 -5.13 -5.66
N GLN A 75 3.25 -6.00 -5.73
CA GLN A 75 4.14 -6.27 -4.59
C GLN A 75 4.84 -4.98 -4.13
N ARG A 76 5.25 -4.15 -5.08
CA ARG A 76 5.88 -2.85 -4.80
C ARG A 76 4.94 -1.93 -4.04
N ILE A 77 3.75 -1.65 -4.57
CA ILE A 77 2.83 -0.66 -4.00
C ILE A 77 2.26 -1.12 -2.65
N VAL A 78 1.79 -2.36 -2.57
CA VAL A 78 1.23 -2.90 -1.32
C VAL A 78 2.32 -3.03 -0.26
N GLY A 79 3.53 -3.47 -0.63
CA GLY A 79 4.67 -3.52 0.28
C GLY A 79 5.14 -2.15 0.76
N GLU A 80 5.09 -1.12 -0.10
CA GLU A 80 5.44 0.25 0.29
C GLU A 80 4.43 0.90 1.22
N SER A 81 3.15 0.57 1.07
CA SER A 81 2.10 1.17 1.90
C SER A 81 2.26 0.90 3.40
N THR A 82 2.92 -0.22 3.74
CA THR A 82 3.27 -0.61 5.12
C THR A 82 4.76 -0.46 5.42
N PHE A 83 5.51 0.12 4.49
CA PHE A 83 6.90 0.41 4.66
C PHE A 83 7.09 1.79 5.28
N VAL A 84 7.95 1.86 6.29
CA VAL A 84 8.32 3.10 6.95
C VAL A 84 9.82 3.28 6.79
N LEU A 85 10.22 4.47 6.33
CA LEU A 85 11.63 4.85 6.29
C LEU A 85 12.11 5.07 7.74
N TYR A 86 13.26 4.48 8.07
CA TYR A 86 13.89 4.62 9.39
C TYR A 86 15.11 5.53 9.35
N ASP A 87 15.68 5.72 8.17
CA ASP A 87 16.83 6.58 7.94
C ASP A 87 16.52 7.65 6.90
N HIS A 88 16.15 8.83 7.39
CA HIS A 88 15.90 10.03 6.59
C HIS A 88 17.20 10.82 6.32
N LYS A 89 18.35 10.35 6.81
CA LYS A 89 19.67 11.00 6.64
C LYS A 89 20.42 10.50 5.41
N ASN A 90 19.78 9.69 4.56
CA ASN A 90 20.39 9.30 3.30
C ASN A 90 20.54 10.54 2.40
N ALA A 91 21.78 11.03 2.29
CA ALA A 91 22.13 12.22 1.52
C ALA A 91 21.66 12.15 0.05
N SER A 92 21.54 10.96 -0.54
CA SER A 92 21.03 10.78 -1.91
C SER A 92 19.51 11.05 -2.00
N LEU A 93 18.74 10.61 -1.00
CA LEU A 93 17.31 10.88 -0.90
C LEU A 93 17.05 12.36 -0.60
N GLN A 94 17.81 12.93 0.34
CA GLN A 94 17.75 14.35 0.68
C GLN A 94 18.04 15.24 -0.54
N ASN A 95 19.15 14.99 -1.24
CA ASN A 95 19.50 15.73 -2.45
C ASN A 95 18.43 15.61 -3.55
N LYS A 96 17.77 14.45 -3.68
CA LYS A 96 16.71 14.26 -4.68
C LYS A 96 15.47 15.06 -4.31
N ILE A 97 15.08 15.06 -3.04
CA ILE A 97 13.93 15.80 -2.54
C ILE A 97 14.19 17.31 -2.57
N GLU A 98 15.37 17.77 -2.14
CA GLU A 98 15.76 19.18 -2.16
C GLU A 98 15.84 19.74 -3.59
N ARG A 99 16.36 18.97 -4.55
CA ARG A 99 16.35 19.37 -5.97
C ARG A 99 14.92 19.51 -6.50
N THR A 100 14.01 18.64 -6.09
CA THR A 100 12.59 18.71 -6.44
C THR A 100 11.84 19.86 -5.72
N LEU A 101 12.24 20.20 -4.50
CA LEU A 101 11.68 21.32 -3.76
C LEU A 101 12.14 22.68 -4.33
N ASN A 102 13.38 22.73 -4.85
CA ASN A 102 14.02 23.95 -5.34
C ASN A 102 13.85 24.17 -6.85
N ASN A 103 13.91 23.12 -7.67
CA ASN A 103 13.57 23.23 -9.08
C ASN A 103 12.04 23.19 -9.18
N HIS A 104 11.47 24.04 -10.01
CA HIS A 104 10.04 24.09 -10.33
C HIS A 104 9.49 22.80 -11.03
N ALA A 105 10.16 21.65 -10.85
CA ALA A 105 9.79 20.34 -11.39
C ALA A 105 9.28 19.43 -10.26
N SER A 106 8.04 19.00 -10.44
CA SER A 106 7.25 17.95 -9.79
C SER A 106 7.79 17.15 -8.61
N THR A 107 6.87 16.99 -7.64
CA THR A 107 6.78 16.06 -6.50
C THR A 107 7.89 15.00 -6.36
N PRO A 108 8.50 14.85 -5.17
CA PRO A 108 9.59 13.91 -5.00
C PRO A 108 9.09 12.46 -5.07
N VAL A 109 9.74 11.64 -5.89
CA VAL A 109 9.61 10.17 -5.85
C VAL A 109 10.43 9.65 -4.66
N ILE A 110 9.83 9.66 -3.47
CA ILE A 110 10.37 8.97 -2.29
C ILE A 110 10.01 7.48 -2.43
N GLY A 111 10.99 6.69 -2.89
CA GLY A 111 10.84 5.23 -3.05
C GLY A 111 11.73 4.65 -4.15
N SER A 112 12.09 5.39 -5.19
CA SER A 112 12.88 4.85 -6.30
C SER A 112 14.39 5.13 -6.14
N CYS A 113 15.16 4.10 -5.81
CA CYS A 113 16.59 4.03 -6.12
C CYS A 113 16.76 3.82 -7.64
N GLY A 114 16.47 4.86 -8.43
CA GLY A 114 16.55 4.82 -9.88
C GLY A 114 15.81 5.98 -10.55
N THR A 115 16.60 6.91 -11.08
CA THR A 115 16.37 7.82 -12.22
C THR A 115 15.10 8.68 -12.34
N ASN A 116 15.38 9.95 -12.65
CA ASN A 116 14.47 11.02 -13.06
C ASN A 116 13.54 10.59 -14.20
N TYR A 117 12.24 10.83 -14.02
CA TYR A 117 11.34 11.18 -15.12
C TYR A 117 10.40 12.27 -14.61
N ASP A 118 10.49 13.43 -15.26
CA ASP A 118 9.58 14.54 -15.11
C ASP A 118 8.16 14.10 -15.47
N SER A 119 7.24 14.23 -14.53
CA SER A 119 5.84 14.38 -14.90
C SER A 119 5.15 15.31 -13.91
N CYS A 120 5.22 16.62 -14.21
CA CYS A 120 4.06 17.45 -13.94
C CYS A 120 3.14 17.13 -15.10
N GLY A 121 2.15 16.27 -14.87
CA GLY A 121 0.96 16.34 -15.71
C GLY A 121 0.50 17.79 -15.68
N THR A 122 0.27 18.36 -16.86
CA THR A 122 -0.44 19.61 -17.03
C THR A 122 -1.66 19.58 -16.11
N ASP A 123 -1.75 20.59 -15.25
CA ASP A 123 -2.74 20.80 -14.20
C ASP A 123 -4.11 21.14 -14.82
N SER A 124 -4.63 20.21 -15.62
CA SER A 124 -5.95 20.28 -16.22
C SER A 124 -6.82 19.27 -15.47
N ASP A 125 -7.71 19.76 -14.59
CA ASP A 125 -8.76 18.95 -13.95
C ASP A 125 -9.69 18.25 -14.98
N ASP A 126 -9.55 18.55 -16.27
CA ASP A 126 -10.36 18.05 -17.40
C ASP A 126 -9.91 16.69 -17.98
N ASP A 127 -8.77 16.10 -17.60
CA ASP A 127 -8.21 14.92 -18.31
C ASP A 127 -8.28 13.59 -17.54
N VAL A 128 -9.10 13.49 -16.47
CA VAL A 128 -9.22 12.26 -15.65
C VAL A 128 -9.97 11.13 -16.39
N GLU A 129 -10.84 11.48 -17.34
CA GLU A 129 -11.51 10.51 -18.22
C GLU A 129 -10.66 10.08 -19.42
N ALA A 130 -9.57 10.79 -19.71
CA ALA A 130 -8.71 10.43 -20.82
C ALA A 130 -7.94 9.14 -20.55
N GLN A 131 -7.85 8.30 -21.57
CA GLN A 131 -7.16 7.04 -21.49
C GLN A 131 -5.64 7.24 -21.60
N LYS A 132 -4.86 6.46 -20.84
CA LYS A 132 -3.40 6.44 -20.99
C LYS A 132 -3.00 5.98 -22.40
N ASP A 133 -2.03 6.67 -22.99
CA ASP A 133 -1.29 6.17 -24.14
C ASP A 133 -0.66 4.79 -23.78
N PRO A 134 -0.66 3.81 -24.71
CA PRO A 134 -0.06 2.50 -24.49
C PRO A 134 1.39 2.49 -23.96
N ASP A 135 2.25 3.42 -24.39
CA ASP A 135 3.65 3.51 -23.96
C ASP A 135 3.74 4.13 -22.55
N THR A 136 2.93 5.15 -22.25
CA THR A 136 2.83 5.75 -20.92
C THR A 136 2.32 4.75 -19.90
N GLY A 137 1.25 4.00 -20.21
CA GLY A 137 0.70 2.98 -19.32
C GLY A 137 1.67 1.83 -19.04
N LEU A 138 2.50 1.46 -20.02
CA LEU A 138 3.51 0.41 -19.84
C LEU A 138 4.68 0.85 -18.94
N ARG A 139 5.04 2.14 -18.99
CA ARG A 139 6.15 2.71 -18.22
C ARG A 139 5.76 3.14 -16.81
N ASP A 140 4.47 3.33 -16.57
CA ASP A 140 3.91 3.70 -15.27
C ASP A 140 3.85 2.52 -14.29
N ILE A 141 5.02 1.96 -14.00
CA ILE A 141 5.19 0.78 -13.14
C ILE A 141 4.85 1.02 -11.66
N HIS A 142 4.56 2.28 -11.30
CA HIS A 142 4.23 2.68 -9.93
C HIS A 142 2.90 3.45 -9.83
N LEU A 143 2.11 3.50 -10.91
CA LEU A 143 0.79 4.13 -10.97
C LEU A 143 0.76 5.59 -10.52
N GLU A 144 1.68 6.40 -11.05
CA GLU A 144 1.78 7.85 -10.82
C GLU A 144 0.71 8.62 -11.58
N ASP A 145 0.36 8.14 -12.77
CA ASP A 145 -0.69 8.71 -13.58
C ASP A 145 -2.03 8.03 -13.21
N VAL A 146 -3.06 8.84 -12.98
CA VAL A 146 -4.38 8.37 -12.50
C VAL A 146 -5.28 7.93 -13.64
N ARG A 147 -4.93 8.27 -14.88
CA ARG A 147 -5.69 7.92 -16.07
C ARG A 147 -5.83 6.40 -16.24
N LEU A 148 -6.95 5.96 -16.79
CA LEU A 148 -7.22 4.53 -16.95
C LEU A 148 -6.38 3.93 -18.07
N TRP A 149 -5.85 2.73 -17.84
CA TRP A 149 -5.24 1.91 -18.88
C TRP A 149 -6.07 0.65 -19.12
N PRO A 150 -6.70 0.49 -20.30
CA PRO A 150 -7.61 -0.63 -20.56
C PRO A 150 -6.89 -1.98 -20.65
N ASN A 151 -5.57 -1.97 -20.85
CA ASN A 151 -4.75 -3.17 -20.95
C ASN A 151 -4.20 -3.62 -19.59
N THR A 152 -4.75 -3.10 -18.49
CA THR A 152 -4.41 -3.54 -17.14
C THR A 152 -4.86 -4.98 -16.88
N LEU A 153 -4.10 -5.73 -16.09
CA LEU A 153 -4.44 -7.11 -15.71
C LEU A 153 -4.66 -7.27 -14.19
N TYR A 154 -4.74 -6.18 -13.41
CA TYR A 154 -4.88 -6.31 -11.94
C TYR A 154 -6.19 -7.01 -11.54
N MET A 155 -7.30 -6.75 -12.23
CA MET A 155 -8.55 -7.47 -12.02
C MET A 155 -8.41 -8.96 -12.32
N ASP A 156 -7.71 -9.32 -13.39
CA ASP A 156 -7.51 -10.72 -13.79
C ASP A 156 -6.57 -11.47 -12.82
N ILE A 157 -5.57 -10.79 -12.26
CA ILE A 157 -4.53 -11.41 -11.42
C ILE A 157 -4.96 -11.46 -9.95
N TYR A 158 -5.50 -10.36 -9.43
CA TYR A 158 -5.77 -10.17 -8.00
C TYR A 158 -7.26 -10.01 -7.67
N GLY A 159 -8.14 -9.89 -8.68
CA GLY A 159 -9.55 -9.57 -8.45
C GLY A 159 -9.78 -8.16 -7.90
N ILE A 160 -8.78 -7.27 -8.08
CA ILE A 160 -8.74 -5.91 -7.50
C ILE A 160 -8.41 -4.91 -8.62
N PRO A 161 -9.14 -3.79 -8.75
CA PRO A 161 -8.95 -2.84 -9.84
C PRO A 161 -7.70 -1.99 -9.67
N GLU A 162 -7.11 -1.57 -10.79
CA GLU A 162 -5.96 -0.65 -10.83
C GLU A 162 -6.21 0.63 -10.02
N ILE A 163 -7.45 1.15 -10.05
CA ILE A 163 -7.81 2.41 -9.39
C ILE A 163 -7.53 2.38 -7.88
N TRP A 164 -7.82 1.25 -7.23
CA TRP A 164 -7.55 1.08 -5.81
C TRP A 164 -6.04 1.10 -5.55
N LEU A 165 -5.28 0.36 -6.37
CA LEU A 165 -3.83 0.28 -6.25
C LEU A 165 -3.15 1.64 -6.50
N SER A 166 -3.65 2.42 -7.48
CA SER A 166 -3.20 3.79 -7.73
C SER A 166 -3.42 4.70 -6.53
N TYR A 167 -4.58 4.61 -5.86
CA TYR A 167 -4.85 5.43 -4.67
C TYR A 167 -3.99 5.02 -3.46
N VAL A 168 -3.72 3.72 -3.27
CA VAL A 168 -2.74 3.27 -2.26
C VAL A 168 -1.36 3.85 -2.54
N SER A 169 -0.93 3.80 -3.80
CA SER A 169 0.36 4.33 -4.24
C SER A 169 0.48 5.85 -4.00
N GLN A 170 -0.52 6.63 -4.42
CA GLN A 170 -0.57 8.07 -4.20
C GLN A 170 -0.63 8.44 -2.72
N THR A 171 -1.46 7.75 -1.93
CA THR A 171 -1.56 7.95 -0.48
C THR A 171 -0.20 7.75 0.19
N THR A 172 0.49 6.66 -0.17
CA THR A 172 1.79 6.31 0.40
C THR A 172 2.86 7.35 0.03
N ARG A 173 2.88 7.84 -1.21
CA ARG A 173 3.83 8.87 -1.63
C ARG A 173 3.59 10.20 -0.92
N ILE A 174 2.35 10.68 -0.88
CA ILE A 174 2.02 11.95 -0.19
C ILE A 174 2.39 11.83 1.29
N ALA A 175 2.04 10.72 1.93
CA ALA A 175 2.41 10.45 3.32
C ALA A 175 3.92 10.52 3.53
N ASN A 176 4.71 9.83 2.69
CA ASN A 176 6.17 9.83 2.81
C ASN A 176 6.78 11.24 2.59
N ILE A 177 6.21 12.05 1.70
CA ILE A 177 6.63 13.45 1.50
C ILE A 177 6.34 14.28 2.75
N MET A 178 5.13 14.13 3.33
CA MET A 178 4.76 14.86 4.55
C MET A 178 5.63 14.44 5.74
N ASP A 179 5.83 13.13 5.94
CA ASP A 179 6.73 12.59 6.98
C ASP A 179 8.15 13.16 6.82
N TYR A 180 8.66 13.24 5.57
CA TYR A 180 9.97 13.82 5.29
C TYR A 180 10.07 15.32 5.64
N LEU A 181 9.07 16.12 5.25
CA LEU A 181 9.06 17.56 5.52
C LEU A 181 9.03 17.87 7.02
N GLU A 182 8.30 17.06 7.78
CA GLU A 182 8.21 17.21 9.23
C GLU A 182 9.50 16.82 9.96
N GLU A 183 10.21 15.81 9.46
CA GLU A 183 11.45 15.33 10.09
C GLU A 183 12.67 16.16 9.74
N THR A 184 12.72 16.74 8.54
CA THR A 184 13.87 17.51 8.07
C THR A 184 13.79 19.00 8.41
N GLU A 185 12.66 19.47 8.93
CA GLU A 185 12.38 20.89 9.22
C GLU A 185 12.65 21.82 8.01
N ILE A 186 12.69 21.27 6.79
CA ILE A 186 12.88 22.02 5.54
C ILE A 186 11.59 22.80 5.26
N GLN A 187 11.73 24.11 5.02
CA GLN A 187 10.60 24.95 4.63
C GLN A 187 10.37 24.81 3.11
N PRO A 188 9.27 24.16 2.67
CA PRO A 188 8.96 24.07 1.26
C PRO A 188 8.58 25.45 0.70
N THR A 189 8.78 25.66 -0.60
CA THR A 189 8.26 26.86 -1.26
C THR A 189 6.72 26.92 -1.16
N LYS A 190 6.14 28.12 -1.05
CA LYS A 190 4.68 28.30 -1.00
C LYS A 190 3.96 27.59 -2.16
N LYS A 191 4.52 27.67 -3.37
CA LYS A 191 3.98 26.99 -4.56
C LYS A 191 3.94 25.47 -4.40
N PHE A 192 4.99 24.87 -3.84
CA PHE A 192 5.03 23.43 -3.58
C PHE A 192 4.00 23.03 -2.53
N HIS A 193 3.91 23.78 -1.44
CA HIS A 193 2.92 23.55 -0.40
C HIS A 193 1.48 23.59 -0.95
N ASP A 194 1.15 24.64 -1.73
CA ASP A 194 -0.17 24.80 -2.34
C ASP A 194 -0.48 23.65 -3.33
N CYS A 195 0.51 23.21 -4.11
CA CYS A 195 0.38 22.05 -5.00
C CYS A 195 0.11 20.76 -4.22
N LEU A 196 0.88 20.49 -3.15
CA LEU A 196 0.73 19.31 -2.31
C LEU A 196 -0.65 19.28 -1.62
N GLN A 197 -1.11 20.42 -1.14
CA GLN A 197 -2.43 20.56 -0.52
C GLN A 197 -3.56 20.29 -1.52
N ARG A 198 -3.48 20.82 -2.75
CA ARG A 198 -4.45 20.56 -3.81
C ARG A 198 -4.51 19.07 -4.17
N LYS A 199 -3.34 18.43 -4.41
CA LYS A 199 -3.26 16.99 -4.69
C LYS A 199 -3.84 16.14 -3.56
N THR A 200 -3.59 16.52 -2.31
CA THR A 200 -4.13 15.85 -1.13
C THR A 200 -5.66 15.93 -1.10
N ALA A 201 -6.23 17.10 -1.34
CA ALA A 201 -7.68 17.30 -1.37
C ALA A 201 -8.36 16.55 -2.53
N GLN A 202 -7.76 16.57 -3.72
CA GLN A 202 -8.24 15.79 -4.87
C GLN A 202 -8.22 14.29 -4.59
N LEU A 203 -7.14 13.77 -4.00
CA LEU A 203 -7.04 12.36 -3.63
C LEU A 203 -8.10 11.96 -2.60
N GLU A 204 -8.34 12.81 -1.60
CA GLU A 204 -9.40 12.58 -0.61
C GLU A 204 -10.78 12.45 -1.27
N ASN A 205 -11.16 13.41 -2.12
CA ASN A 205 -12.44 13.38 -2.83
C ASN A 205 -12.61 12.11 -3.67
N ARG A 206 -11.54 11.67 -4.33
CA ARG A 206 -11.52 10.46 -5.16
C ARG A 206 -11.66 9.18 -4.32
N ILE A 207 -10.96 9.07 -3.20
CA ILE A 207 -11.07 7.92 -2.28
C ILE A 207 -12.48 7.88 -1.67
N CYS A 208 -13.03 9.01 -1.23
CA CYS A 208 -14.39 9.10 -0.70
C CYS A 208 -15.45 8.72 -1.74
N SER A 209 -15.31 9.18 -2.99
CA SER A 209 -16.19 8.78 -4.09
C SER A 209 -16.12 7.27 -4.35
N LEU A 210 -14.92 6.68 -4.36
CA LEU A 210 -14.73 5.24 -4.49
C LEU A 210 -15.42 4.49 -3.34
N SER A 211 -15.26 4.95 -2.11
CA SER A 211 -15.94 4.37 -0.95
C SER A 211 -17.46 4.42 -1.09
N ALA A 212 -18.02 5.55 -1.51
CA ALA A 212 -19.45 5.68 -1.72
C ALA A 212 -19.98 4.68 -2.75
N GLN A 213 -19.23 4.44 -3.83
CA GLN A 213 -19.59 3.43 -4.84
C GLN A 213 -19.66 2.03 -4.23
N TYR A 214 -18.64 1.61 -3.47
CA TYR A 214 -18.60 0.27 -2.87
C TYR A 214 -19.57 0.10 -1.69
N SER A 215 -19.98 1.18 -1.02
CA SER A 215 -21.05 1.17 -0.02
C SER A 215 -22.44 1.08 -0.65
N ALA A 216 -22.70 1.80 -1.75
CA ALA A 216 -23.99 1.82 -2.44
C ALA A 216 -24.27 0.53 -3.24
N THR A 217 -23.23 -0.13 -3.74
CA THR A 217 -23.35 -1.35 -4.57
C THR A 217 -23.82 -2.59 -3.79
N GLY A 218 -24.13 -2.45 -2.49
CA GLY A 218 -24.81 -3.49 -1.70
C GLY A 218 -26.23 -3.85 -2.17
N GLN A 219 -26.82 -3.11 -3.12
CA GLN A 219 -28.21 -3.31 -3.58
C GLN A 219 -28.39 -3.65 -5.08
N LEU A 220 -27.35 -3.59 -5.92
CA LEU A 220 -27.47 -3.95 -7.34
C LEU A 220 -27.06 -5.41 -7.55
N SER A 221 -28.05 -6.28 -7.51
CA SER A 221 -27.98 -7.67 -8.00
C SER A 221 -27.46 -7.70 -9.45
N PRO A 222 -26.60 -8.64 -9.83
CA PRO A 222 -26.39 -8.92 -11.25
C PRO A 222 -27.66 -9.60 -11.77
N SER A 223 -28.46 -8.86 -12.53
CA SER A 223 -29.33 -9.49 -13.53
C SER A 223 -28.41 -10.13 -14.58
N ARG A 224 -28.37 -11.46 -14.61
CA ARG A 224 -28.32 -12.24 -15.85
C ARG A 224 -28.52 -13.71 -15.51
N ASP A 225 -29.56 -14.27 -16.13
CA ASP A 225 -29.82 -15.70 -16.23
C ASP A 225 -28.59 -16.45 -16.75
N LYS A 226 -28.14 -17.51 -16.06
CA LYS A 226 -28.05 -18.88 -16.59
C LYS A 226 -27.59 -19.88 -15.53
N GLN A 227 -28.43 -20.88 -15.29
CA GLN A 227 -28.22 -22.04 -14.42
C GLN A 227 -26.84 -22.73 -14.63
N GLY A 228 -25.86 -22.29 -13.83
CA GLY A 228 -24.54 -22.90 -13.63
C GLY A 228 -23.74 -22.21 -12.51
N GLU A 229 -24.40 -21.41 -11.67
CA GLU A 229 -23.89 -20.14 -11.11
C GLU A 229 -23.47 -20.14 -9.63
N SER A 230 -23.49 -21.27 -8.91
CA SER A 230 -23.28 -21.23 -7.44
C SER A 230 -21.83 -20.87 -7.04
N ILE A 231 -20.84 -21.52 -7.66
CA ILE A 231 -19.41 -21.33 -7.32
C ILE A 231 -18.91 -19.95 -7.79
N THR A 232 -19.36 -19.49 -8.95
CA THR A 232 -18.99 -18.17 -9.52
C THR A 232 -19.63 -17.02 -8.75
N LEU A 233 -20.87 -17.19 -8.27
CA LEU A 233 -21.54 -16.20 -7.44
C LEU A 233 -20.87 -16.04 -6.07
N GLY A 234 -20.49 -17.15 -5.43
CA GLY A 234 -19.76 -17.12 -4.15
C GLY A 234 -18.42 -16.38 -4.26
N ALA A 235 -17.62 -16.69 -5.29
CA ALA A 235 -16.36 -16.00 -5.58
C ALA A 235 -16.55 -14.50 -5.86
N ALA A 236 -17.61 -14.12 -6.59
CA ALA A 236 -17.93 -12.72 -6.86
C ALA A 236 -18.37 -11.95 -5.60
N LYS A 237 -19.18 -12.56 -4.74
CA LYS A 237 -19.56 -12.00 -3.43
C LYS A 237 -18.33 -11.79 -2.54
N ALA A 238 -17.47 -12.80 -2.47
CA ALA A 238 -16.20 -12.77 -1.75
C ALA A 238 -15.29 -11.64 -2.25
N SER A 239 -15.05 -11.54 -3.56
CA SER A 239 -14.25 -10.46 -4.15
C SER A 239 -14.83 -9.08 -3.81
N ARG A 240 -16.16 -8.90 -3.90
CA ARG A 240 -16.83 -7.64 -3.53
C ARG A 240 -16.68 -7.30 -2.05
N ALA A 241 -16.77 -8.29 -1.17
CA ALA A 241 -16.58 -8.13 0.26
C ALA A 241 -15.12 -7.73 0.58
N MET A 242 -14.14 -8.40 -0.03
CA MET A 242 -12.73 -8.01 0.07
C MET A 242 -12.49 -6.58 -0.43
N MET A 243 -13.10 -6.20 -1.55
CA MET A 243 -13.00 -4.83 -2.07
C MET A 243 -13.54 -3.78 -1.09
N ARG A 244 -14.68 -4.04 -0.43
CA ARG A 244 -15.19 -3.15 0.63
C ARG A 244 -14.22 -3.01 1.80
N ALA A 245 -13.59 -4.11 2.22
CA ALA A 245 -12.58 -4.10 3.28
C ALA A 245 -11.35 -3.28 2.87
N LEU A 246 -10.86 -3.47 1.64
CA LEU A 246 -9.70 -2.76 1.09
C LEU A 246 -9.94 -1.26 0.93
N VAL A 247 -11.13 -0.84 0.47
CA VAL A 247 -11.47 0.58 0.33
C VAL A 247 -11.64 1.25 1.69
N SER A 248 -12.29 0.58 2.65
CA SER A 248 -12.44 1.09 4.02
C SER A 248 -11.09 1.21 4.73
N ALA A 249 -10.20 0.23 4.53
CA ALA A 249 -8.83 0.29 5.05
C ALA A 249 -7.98 1.38 4.36
N LEU A 250 -8.18 1.63 3.06
CA LEU A 250 -7.53 2.76 2.36
C LEU A 250 -7.95 4.12 2.95
N LEU A 251 -9.22 4.30 3.32
CA LEU A 251 -9.67 5.50 4.04
C LEU A 251 -8.93 5.66 5.38
N ILE A 252 -8.83 4.58 6.16
CA ILE A 252 -8.09 4.57 7.44
C ILE A 252 -6.62 4.97 7.18
N LEU A 253 -5.97 4.35 6.18
CA LEU A 253 -4.59 4.68 5.82
C LEU A 253 -4.44 6.16 5.46
N PHE A 254 -5.30 6.68 4.59
CA PHE A 254 -5.27 8.08 4.15
C PHE A 254 -5.43 9.04 5.34
N TYR A 255 -6.51 8.89 6.11
CA TYR A 255 -6.79 9.80 7.22
C TYR A 255 -5.76 9.70 8.34
N ARG A 256 -5.18 8.52 8.54
CA ARG A 256 -4.16 8.32 9.56
C ARG A 256 -2.79 8.87 9.15
N ARG A 257 -2.33 8.56 7.93
CA ARG A 257 -0.99 8.93 7.45
C ARG A 257 -0.89 10.39 7.01
N ILE A 258 -1.93 10.91 6.34
CA ILE A 258 -1.89 12.26 5.73
C ILE A 258 -2.56 13.29 6.65
N ARG A 259 -3.80 13.03 7.06
CA ARG A 259 -4.59 13.98 7.86
C ARG A 259 -4.31 13.90 9.37
N LYS A 260 -3.58 12.87 9.81
CA LYS A 260 -3.24 12.59 11.22
C LYS A 260 -4.45 12.59 12.15
N VAL A 261 -5.58 12.10 11.63
CA VAL A 261 -6.84 12.03 12.37
C VAL A 261 -6.69 11.13 13.60
N HIS A 262 -7.38 11.51 14.67
CA HIS A 262 -7.40 10.75 15.91
C HIS A 262 -8.11 9.39 15.69
N PRO A 263 -7.58 8.27 16.19
CA PRO A 263 -8.16 6.93 15.97
C PRO A 263 -9.64 6.81 16.36
N PHE A 264 -10.10 7.60 17.32
CA PHE A 264 -11.51 7.66 17.73
C PHE A 264 -12.47 7.94 16.56
N ILE A 265 -12.10 8.85 15.66
CA ILE A 265 -12.92 9.21 14.48
C ILE A 265 -12.93 8.07 13.46
N LEU A 266 -11.87 7.24 13.43
CA LEU A 266 -11.71 6.15 12.48
C LEU A 266 -12.46 4.87 12.85
N GLN A 267 -13.07 4.79 14.04
CA GLN A 267 -13.71 3.55 14.51
C GLN A 267 -14.88 3.09 13.64
N ALA A 268 -15.60 4.02 12.98
CA ALA A 268 -16.63 3.66 12.01
C ALA A 268 -16.03 2.85 10.84
N HIS A 269 -14.93 3.33 10.25
CA HIS A 269 -14.23 2.62 9.18
C HIS A 269 -13.61 1.30 9.64
N VAL A 270 -13.14 1.22 10.90
CA VAL A 270 -12.68 -0.06 11.49
C VAL A 270 -13.82 -1.07 11.50
N ASN A 271 -15.03 -0.66 11.89
CA ASN A 271 -16.21 -1.52 11.89
C ASN A 271 -16.64 -1.90 10.46
N ASP A 272 -16.52 -0.99 9.49
CA ASP A 272 -16.79 -1.28 8.08
C ASP A 272 -15.86 -2.37 7.54
N VAL A 273 -14.56 -2.31 7.88
CA VAL A 273 -13.59 -3.36 7.54
C VAL A 273 -13.99 -4.70 8.17
N ILE A 274 -14.32 -4.71 9.47
CA ILE A 274 -14.73 -5.93 10.17
C ILE A 274 -16.00 -6.53 9.53
N SER A 275 -17.00 -5.71 9.23
CA SER A 275 -18.23 -6.15 8.58
C SER A 275 -17.96 -6.76 7.21
N ALA A 276 -17.15 -6.07 6.40
CA ALA A 276 -16.77 -6.55 5.07
C ALA A 276 -15.96 -7.85 5.11
N LEU A 277 -15.07 -8.03 6.10
CA LEU A 277 -14.31 -9.28 6.27
C LEU A 277 -15.19 -10.44 6.77
N LYS A 278 -16.22 -10.18 7.61
CA LYS A 278 -17.23 -11.19 7.95
C LYS A 278 -17.99 -11.66 6.72
N ASP A 279 -18.42 -10.73 5.88
CA ASP A 279 -19.12 -11.04 4.63
C ASP A 279 -18.23 -11.83 3.66
N PHE A 280 -16.91 -11.55 3.67
CA PHE A 280 -15.91 -12.29 2.90
C PHE A 280 -15.79 -13.74 3.37
N ASP A 281 -15.71 -13.97 4.68
CA ASP A 281 -15.63 -15.31 5.26
C ASP A 281 -16.91 -16.11 5.00
N LEU A 282 -18.07 -15.48 5.13
CA LEU A 282 -19.37 -16.09 4.82
C LEU A 282 -19.43 -16.54 3.35
N ALA A 283 -19.03 -15.69 2.42
CA ALA A 283 -19.02 -16.02 0.98
C ALA A 283 -18.01 -17.14 0.62
N HIS A 284 -16.87 -17.24 1.34
CA HIS A 284 -15.91 -18.33 1.15
C HIS A 284 -16.43 -19.66 1.71
N ASN A 285 -17.10 -19.64 2.85
CA ASN A 285 -17.71 -20.84 3.43
C ASN A 285 -18.81 -21.42 2.53
N GLU A 286 -19.57 -20.57 1.82
CA GLU A 286 -20.58 -20.99 0.83
C GLU A 286 -19.96 -21.64 -0.43
N SER A 287 -18.74 -21.25 -0.82
CA SER A 287 -18.11 -21.66 -2.08
C SER A 287 -17.11 -22.82 -1.95
N GLY A 288 -16.73 -23.20 -0.73
CA GLY A 288 -15.87 -24.36 -0.44
C GLY A 288 -14.38 -24.19 -0.79
N VAL A 289 -13.99 -23.06 -1.39
CA VAL A 289 -12.58 -22.68 -1.60
C VAL A 289 -12.21 -21.71 -0.50
N ARG A 290 -11.24 -22.06 0.36
CA ARG A 290 -10.77 -21.19 1.45
C ARG A 290 -9.48 -20.50 1.02
N SER A 291 -9.58 -19.23 0.61
CA SER A 291 -8.42 -18.36 0.43
C SER A 291 -8.33 -17.45 1.65
N PRO A 292 -7.16 -17.31 2.30
CA PRO A 292 -7.01 -16.46 3.49
C PRO A 292 -7.14 -14.95 3.17
N GLY A 293 -7.26 -14.58 1.89
CA GLY A 293 -7.24 -13.19 1.45
C GLY A 293 -5.89 -12.52 1.75
N THR A 294 -5.87 -11.19 1.73
CA THR A 294 -4.69 -10.41 2.16
C THR A 294 -4.87 -9.96 3.61
N PRO A 295 -3.80 -9.98 4.44
CA PRO A 295 -3.84 -9.41 5.79
C PRO A 295 -3.92 -7.89 5.82
N TRP A 296 -3.67 -7.23 4.69
CA TRP A 296 -3.52 -5.77 4.61
C TRP A 296 -4.69 -4.99 5.23
N PRO A 297 -5.97 -5.20 4.86
CA PRO A 297 -7.06 -4.41 5.42
C PRO A 297 -7.25 -4.67 6.92
N ALA A 298 -7.09 -5.91 7.37
CA ALA A 298 -7.20 -6.28 8.78
C ALA A 298 -6.08 -5.66 9.62
N PHE A 299 -4.85 -5.60 9.10
CA PHE A 299 -3.72 -4.94 9.75
C PHE A 299 -3.95 -3.43 9.91
N ILE A 300 -4.38 -2.75 8.85
CA ILE A 300 -4.62 -1.30 8.88
C ILE A 300 -5.75 -0.96 9.86
N ALA A 301 -6.88 -1.66 9.79
CA ALA A 301 -7.98 -1.46 10.73
C ALA A 301 -7.61 -1.85 12.16
N GLY A 302 -6.87 -2.95 12.33
CA GLY A 302 -6.46 -3.48 13.62
C GLY A 302 -5.51 -2.54 14.35
N SER A 303 -4.58 -1.94 13.63
CA SER A 303 -3.66 -0.94 14.18
C SER A 303 -4.39 0.30 14.71
N GLU A 304 -5.58 0.61 14.19
CA GLU A 304 -6.38 1.76 14.60
C GLU A 304 -7.56 1.42 15.52
N ALA A 305 -7.81 0.14 15.80
CA ALA A 305 -8.85 -0.31 16.73
C ALA A 305 -8.58 0.16 18.18
N MET A 306 -9.56 0.83 18.79
CA MET A 306 -9.43 1.37 20.15
C MET A 306 -9.99 0.46 21.24
N SER A 307 -11.14 -0.16 21.00
CA SER A 307 -11.83 -0.99 22.00
C SER A 307 -11.43 -2.46 21.88
N LYS A 308 -11.59 -3.19 22.98
CA LYS A 308 -11.25 -4.61 23.05
C LYS A 308 -11.99 -5.50 22.02
N PRO A 309 -13.30 -5.34 21.77
CA PRO A 309 -14.00 -6.26 20.87
C PRO A 309 -13.50 -6.23 19.40
N PRO A 310 -13.30 -5.06 18.75
CA PRO A 310 -12.66 -5.00 17.43
C PRO A 310 -11.23 -5.54 17.42
N ARG A 311 -10.43 -5.24 18.45
CA ARG A 311 -9.05 -5.76 18.59
C ARG A 311 -9.01 -7.28 18.64
N ASP A 312 -9.84 -7.88 19.50
CA ASP A 312 -9.91 -9.33 19.69
C ASP A 312 -10.41 -10.02 18.41
N TRP A 313 -11.43 -9.46 17.76
CA TRP A 313 -11.96 -10.02 16.52
C TRP A 313 -10.93 -9.99 15.38
N LEU A 314 -10.27 -8.85 15.14
CA LEU A 314 -9.24 -8.72 14.10
C LEU A 314 -8.02 -9.59 14.39
N MET A 315 -7.62 -9.70 15.65
CA MET A 315 -6.55 -10.60 16.08
C MET A 315 -6.89 -12.06 15.76
N LYS A 316 -8.12 -12.49 16.08
CA LYS A 316 -8.59 -13.84 15.79
C LYS A 316 -8.62 -14.11 14.28
N TRP A 317 -9.16 -13.19 13.49
CA TRP A 317 -9.19 -13.33 12.03
C TRP A 317 -7.79 -13.48 11.44
N MET A 318 -6.83 -12.68 11.92
CA MET A 318 -5.41 -12.77 11.51
C MET A 318 -4.74 -14.09 11.93
N GLN A 319 -5.09 -14.63 13.10
CA GLN A 319 -4.62 -15.94 13.56
C GLN A 319 -5.16 -17.08 12.70
N GLU A 320 -6.43 -17.01 12.32
CA GLU A 320 -7.03 -17.96 11.40
C GLU A 320 -6.36 -17.88 10.02
N GLY A 321 -6.10 -16.67 9.50
CA GLY A 321 -5.34 -16.48 8.26
C GLY A 321 -3.92 -17.07 8.33
N ALA A 322 -3.20 -16.85 9.44
CA ALA A 322 -1.87 -17.42 9.66
C ALA A 322 -1.88 -18.95 9.74
N ALA A 323 -2.92 -19.56 10.31
CA ALA A 323 -3.02 -21.02 10.41
C ALA A 323 -3.26 -21.70 9.04
N HIS A 324 -3.84 -20.97 8.08
CA HIS A 324 -4.17 -21.48 6.75
C HIS A 324 -3.19 -21.00 5.67
N SER A 325 -2.15 -20.25 6.03
CA SER A 325 -1.21 -19.66 5.08
C SER A 325 0.23 -19.83 5.55
N ALA A 326 1.14 -20.15 4.62
CA ALA A 326 2.59 -20.08 4.86
C ALA A 326 3.10 -18.63 4.91
N PHE A 327 2.21 -17.65 4.69
CA PHE A 327 2.55 -16.24 4.65
C PHE A 327 2.80 -15.65 6.05
N ASN A 328 4.06 -15.35 6.34
CA ASN A 328 4.46 -14.77 7.63
C ASN A 328 3.95 -13.33 7.87
N GLY A 329 3.41 -12.67 6.84
CA GLY A 329 2.83 -11.33 7.00
C GLY A 329 1.65 -11.29 7.98
N PHE A 330 0.84 -12.37 8.08
CA PHE A 330 -0.21 -12.46 9.11
C PHE A 330 0.37 -12.45 10.52
N THR A 331 1.42 -13.23 10.77
CA THR A 331 2.06 -13.33 12.09
C THR A 331 2.77 -12.03 12.46
N THR A 332 3.53 -11.46 11.52
CA THR A 332 4.28 -10.22 11.75
C THR A 332 3.34 -9.04 12.02
N ALA A 333 2.24 -8.93 11.26
CA ALA A 333 1.22 -7.91 11.47
C ALA A 333 0.58 -8.00 12.86
N GLN A 334 0.30 -9.21 13.36
CA GLN A 334 -0.23 -9.40 14.72
C GLN A 334 0.73 -8.86 15.80
N GLN A 335 2.04 -9.07 15.63
CA GLN A 335 3.04 -8.56 16.57
C GLN A 335 3.01 -7.03 16.62
N VAL A 336 2.98 -6.38 15.44
CA VAL A 336 2.88 -4.92 15.34
C VAL A 336 1.60 -4.40 15.97
N MET A 337 0.44 -5.01 15.67
CA MET A 337 -0.85 -4.63 16.25
C MET A 337 -0.83 -4.69 17.78
N ARG A 338 -0.31 -5.78 18.37
CA ARG A 338 -0.19 -5.94 19.83
C ARG A 338 0.68 -4.85 20.45
N GLU A 339 1.80 -4.53 19.80
CA GLU A 339 2.70 -3.50 20.31
C GLU A 339 2.09 -2.10 20.23
N VAL A 340 1.36 -1.77 19.15
CA VAL A 340 0.60 -0.51 19.05
C VAL A 340 -0.41 -0.39 20.19
N TRP A 341 -1.21 -1.44 20.43
CA TRP A 341 -2.21 -1.45 21.50
C TRP A 341 -1.57 -1.32 22.88
N LYS A 342 -0.52 -2.09 23.15
CA LYS A 342 0.23 -2.02 24.41
C LYS A 342 0.72 -0.60 24.70
N ARG A 343 1.33 0.07 23.71
CA ARG A 343 1.84 1.44 23.87
C ARG A 343 0.71 2.45 24.10
N ARG A 344 -0.41 2.31 23.38
CA ARG A 344 -1.60 3.16 23.59
C ARG A 344 -2.20 2.98 24.98
N ASP A 345 -2.32 1.74 25.44
CA ASP A 345 -2.90 1.42 26.74
C ASP A 345 -1.98 1.86 27.91
N VAL A 346 -0.65 1.84 27.73
CA VAL A 346 0.30 2.44 28.69
C VAL A 346 0.16 3.97 28.71
N ALA A 347 0.11 4.61 27.54
CA ALA A 347 -0.04 6.07 27.44
C ALA A 347 -1.34 6.58 28.06
N ALA A 348 -2.45 5.85 27.86
CA ALA A 348 -3.74 6.17 28.48
C ALA A 348 -3.68 6.10 30.01
N ARG A 349 -3.14 5.01 30.57
CA ARG A 349 -2.97 4.85 32.03
C ARG A 349 -2.08 5.92 32.66
N ASN A 350 -0.99 6.29 31.99
CA ASN A 350 -0.11 7.36 32.47
C ASN A 350 -0.80 8.73 32.45
N THR A 351 -1.73 8.96 31.53
CA THR A 351 -2.51 10.21 31.47
C THR A 351 -3.52 10.29 32.61
N GLU A 352 -4.12 9.17 32.99
CA GLU A 352 -5.06 9.08 34.11
C GLU A 352 -4.36 9.18 35.48
N GLY A 353 -3.13 8.64 35.61
CA GLY A 353 -2.35 8.63 36.85
C GLY A 353 -1.58 9.90 37.18
N ASN A 354 -1.36 10.81 36.22
CA ASN A 354 -0.47 11.97 36.40
C ASN A 354 -1.20 13.30 36.72
N THR A 355 -2.41 13.22 37.28
CA THR A 355 -3.17 14.38 37.76
C THR A 355 -2.58 15.03 39.03
N ASN A 356 -1.52 14.46 39.64
CA ASN A 356 -0.99 14.90 40.93
C ASN A 356 0.54 15.15 41.01
N SER A 357 1.30 15.27 39.91
CA SER A 357 2.70 15.68 40.05
C SER A 357 3.20 16.61 38.94
N SER A 358 3.59 17.81 39.36
CA SER A 358 4.21 18.85 38.57
C SER A 358 5.70 18.56 38.38
N SER A 359 6.03 17.57 37.55
CA SER A 359 7.40 17.36 37.05
C SER A 359 7.38 16.45 35.83
N GLU A 360 7.50 17.02 34.63
CA GLU A 360 8.37 16.47 33.57
C GLU A 360 8.30 17.32 32.29
N LYS A 361 9.31 18.18 32.14
CA LYS A 361 9.60 18.95 30.92
C LYS A 361 10.41 18.14 29.88
N ILE A 362 10.25 16.81 29.82
CA ILE A 362 10.99 15.96 28.86
C ILE A 362 10.06 15.11 27.96
N ALA A 363 8.77 14.95 28.29
CA ALA A 363 7.85 14.10 27.53
C ALA A 363 7.02 14.83 26.44
N THR A 364 7.32 16.09 26.12
CA THR A 364 6.42 16.97 25.36
C THR A 364 6.55 16.95 23.83
N LYS A 365 7.32 16.03 23.21
CA LYS A 365 7.45 15.97 21.72
C LYS A 365 6.60 14.89 21.03
N LYS A 366 5.94 13.96 21.74
CA LYS A 366 4.98 13.00 21.14
C LYS A 366 3.61 13.06 21.83
N ARG A 367 2.90 14.17 21.67
CA ARG A 367 1.48 14.28 22.08
C ARG A 367 0.51 13.59 21.10
N GLY A 368 1.03 12.85 20.13
CA GLY A 368 0.25 12.03 19.20
C GLY A 368 0.07 10.60 19.73
N MET A 369 -1.13 10.05 19.61
CA MET A 369 -1.34 8.61 19.86
C MET A 369 -0.38 7.79 18.97
N TYR A 370 0.35 6.86 19.59
CA TYR A 370 1.24 5.92 18.91
C TYR A 370 0.56 5.26 17.69
N SER A 371 1.20 5.32 16.54
CA SER A 371 0.79 4.62 15.31
C SER A 371 1.62 3.35 15.10
N TRP A 372 1.15 2.47 14.22
CA TRP A 372 1.96 1.38 13.68
C TRP A 372 3.23 1.91 13.00
N VAL A 373 3.20 3.14 12.47
CA VAL A 373 4.38 3.81 11.90
C VAL A 373 5.47 4.00 12.96
N ASP A 374 5.11 4.43 14.17
CA ASP A 374 6.06 4.59 15.28
C ASP A 374 6.68 3.25 15.70
N VAL A 375 5.85 2.21 15.80
CA VAL A 375 6.31 0.86 16.19
C VAL A 375 7.31 0.31 15.17
N LEU A 376 6.98 0.40 13.89
CA LEU A 376 7.86 -0.04 12.82
C LEU A 376 9.15 0.78 12.80
N ARG A 377 9.04 2.11 12.98
CA ARG A 377 10.18 3.03 13.02
C ARG A 377 11.17 2.74 14.12
N GLU A 378 10.66 2.54 15.33
CA GLU A 378 11.52 2.27 16.49
C GLU A 378 12.00 0.81 16.51
N GLY A 379 11.25 -0.11 15.91
CA GLY A 379 11.60 -1.52 15.81
C GLY A 379 12.62 -1.86 14.72
N ASN A 380 12.90 -0.95 13.78
CA ASN A 380 13.83 -1.15 12.67
C ASN A 380 13.57 -2.41 11.82
N PHE A 381 12.33 -2.85 11.68
CA PHE A 381 11.96 -3.99 10.84
C PHE A 381 10.81 -3.65 9.88
N TRP A 382 10.76 -4.27 8.71
CA TRP A 382 9.76 -3.95 7.67
C TRP A 382 8.61 -4.95 7.65
N LEU A 383 7.41 -4.45 7.32
CA LEU A 383 6.20 -5.26 7.22
C LEU A 383 5.76 -5.39 5.76
N MET A 384 5.65 -6.61 5.27
CA MET A 384 5.28 -6.95 3.90
C MET A 384 3.96 -7.74 3.89
N LEU A 385 2.90 -7.18 3.29
CA LEU A 385 1.52 -7.70 3.38
C LEU A 385 0.87 -8.03 2.02
N TYR A 386 1.65 -8.28 0.98
CA TYR A 386 1.17 -8.48 -0.40
C TYR A 386 1.05 -9.93 -0.84
#